data_AF-B3QW16-F1
#
_entry.id   AF-B3QW16-F1
#
_cell.length_a   1.000
_cell.length_b   1.000
_cell.length_c   1.000
_cell.angle_alpha   90.00
_cell.angle_beta   90.00
_cell.angle_gamma   90.00
#
_symmetry.space_group_name_H-M   'P 1'
#
loop_
_entity.id
_entity.type
_entity.pdbx_description
1 polymer ?
#
loop_
_entity_poly.entity_id
_entity_poly.type
_entity_poly.pdbx_seq_one_letter_code
_entity_poly.pdbx_strand_id
1 'polypeptide(L)' 'MKIYTEAEVKAQLEKVLDSAKNEEVVIQTRSGETFSIVPKKKSPFDVPGITTQATTEDILLAVKTPRRGGGG' A
#
# COMPACT_ATOMS: atom_id res chain seq x y z
N MET A 1 6.46 15.71 10.85
CA MET A 1 5.13 15.44 11.42
C MET A 1 4.33 16.73 11.33
N LYS A 2 3.12 16.68 10.82
CA LYS A 2 2.21 17.82 10.77
C LYS A 2 0.99 17.57 11.65
N ILE A 3 0.57 18.58 12.39
CA ILE A 3 -0.62 18.53 13.24
C ILE A 3 -1.71 19.37 12.58
N TYR A 4 -2.90 18.80 12.42
CA TYR A 4 -4.11 19.47 11.96
C TYR A 4 -5.20 19.36 13.02
N THR A 5 -6.07 20.36 13.06
CA THR A 5 -7.33 20.28 13.80
C THR A 5 -8.38 19.52 13.00
N GLU A 6 -9.37 18.96 13.68
CA GLU A 6 -10.50 18.30 13.03
C GLU A 6 -11.22 19.23 12.02
N ALA A 7 -11.29 20.54 12.30
CA ALA A 7 -11.88 21.53 11.40
C ALA A 7 -11.07 21.73 10.10
N GLU A 8 -9.74 21.82 10.21
CA GLU A 8 -8.86 21.94 9.04
C GLU A 8 -8.94 20.69 8.16
N VAL A 9 -8.99 19.50 8.75
CA VAL A 9 -9.13 18.26 7.98
C VAL A 9 -10.42 18.24 7.17
N LYS A 10 -11.53 18.69 7.76
CA LYS A 10 -12.83 18.79 7.07
C LYS A 10 -12.83 19.83 5.94
N ALA A 11 -12.12 20.94 6.12
CA ALA A 11 -12.07 22.02 5.14
C ALA A 11 -11.14 21.74 3.95
N GLN A 12 -10.03 21.02 4.18
CA GLN A 12 -8.97 20.82 3.18
C GLN A 12 -8.41 19.39 3.17
N LEU A 13 -9.31 18.40 3.08
CA LEU A 13 -8.95 16.98 3.14
C LEU A 13 -7.91 16.57 2.08
N GLU A 14 -8.02 17.06 0.85
CA GLU A 14 -7.06 16.73 -0.22
C GLU A 14 -5.62 17.11 0.13
N LYS A 15 -5.43 18.33 0.66
CA LYS A 15 -4.11 18.83 1.08
C LYS A 15 -3.54 18.06 2.27
N VAL A 16 -4.42 17.63 3.17
CA VAL A 16 -4.05 16.79 4.32
C VAL A 16 -3.58 15.42 3.83
N LEU A 17 -4.29 14.81 2.88
CA LEU A 17 -3.89 13.53 2.28
C LEU A 17 -2.59 13.63 1.49
N ASP A 18 -2.36 14.71 0.76
CA ASP A 18 -1.08 14.95 0.06
C ASP A 18 0.09 15.10 1.02
N SER A 19 -0.13 15.76 2.16
CA SER A 19 0.89 15.82 3.22
C SER A 19 1.16 14.42 3.80
N ALA A 20 0.11 13.63 4.04
CA ALA A 20 0.21 12.28 4.58
C ALA A 20 1.01 11.31 3.67
N LYS A 21 1.14 11.58 2.37
CA LYS A 21 1.98 10.78 1.46
C LYS A 21 3.47 10.85 1.81
N ASN A 22 3.93 11.97 2.37
CA ASN A 22 5.35 12.26 2.55
C ASN A 22 5.77 12.29 4.03
N GLU A 23 4.85 12.60 4.94
CA GLU A 23 5.12 12.67 6.37
C GLU A 23 3.92 12.25 7.20
N GLU A 24 4.16 11.87 8.46
CA GLU A 24 3.09 11.55 9.39
C GLU A 24 2.22 12.79 9.68
N VAL A 25 0.92 12.60 9.54
CA VAL A 25 -0.11 13.61 9.82
C VAL A 25 -0.87 13.19 11.08
N VAL A 26 -0.93 14.08 12.06
CA VAL A 26 -1.68 13.91 13.30
C VAL A 26 -2.88 14.85 13.29
N ILE A 27 -4.04 14.35 13.68
CA ILE A 27 -5.27 15.12 13.87
C ILE A 27 -5.49 15.24 15.36
N GLN A 28 -5.59 16.48 15.85
CA GLN A 28 -5.92 16.75 17.24
C GLN A 28 -7.39 17.15 17.36
N THR A 29 -8.14 16.45 18.21
CA THR A 29 -9.52 16.80 18.53
C THR A 29 -9.55 17.84 19.65
N ARG A 30 -10.67 18.56 19.76
CA ARG A 30 -10.87 19.54 20.83
C ARG A 30 -10.86 18.90 22.23
N SER A 31 -11.17 17.61 22.31
CA SER A 31 -11.12 16.81 23.55
C SER A 31 -9.69 16.39 23.93
N GLY A 32 -8.68 16.71 23.11
CA GLY A 32 -7.28 16.38 23.36
C GLY A 32 -6.84 15.02 22.81
N GLU A 33 -7.75 14.26 22.20
CA GLU A 33 -7.41 13.01 21.54
C GLU A 33 -6.62 13.27 20.25
N THR A 34 -5.73 12.35 19.91
CA THR A 34 -4.91 12.44 18.70
C THR A 34 -5.08 11.21 17.83
N PHE A 35 -5.29 11.43 16.53
CA PHE A 35 -5.39 10.38 15.52
C PHE A 35 -4.28 10.56 14.48
N SER A 36 -3.76 9.49 13.88
CA SER A 36 -2.75 9.57 12.82
C SER A 36 -3.33 9.15 11.47
N ILE A 37 -3.06 9.92 10.42
CA ILE A 37 -3.30 9.52 9.02
C ILE A 37 -1.98 9.01 8.45
N VAL A 38 -1.95 7.72 8.12
CA VAL A 38 -0.80 7.07 7.50
C VAL A 38 -1.26 6.39 6.21
N PRO A 39 -0.59 6.61 5.07
CA PRO A 39 -0.95 5.99 3.81
C PRO A 39 -0.77 4.47 3.93
N LYS A 40 -1.82 3.72 3.56
CA LYS A 40 -1.67 2.28 3.37
C LYS A 40 -0.79 2.04 2.14
N LYS A 41 0.31 1.31 2.34
CA LYS A 41 1.10 0.80 1.22
C LYS A 41 0.23 -0.18 0.44
N LYS A 42 0.08 0.07 -0.87
CA LYS A 42 -0.49 -0.92 -1.78
C LYS A 42 0.42 -2.15 -1.76
N SER A 43 -0.15 -3.34 -1.60
CA SER A 43 0.67 -4.56 -1.58
C SER A 43 1.41 -4.68 -2.91
N PRO A 44 2.70 -5.04 -2.93
CA PRO A 44 3.41 -5.31 -4.18
C PRO A 44 2.80 -6.49 -4.97
N PHE A 45 1.95 -7.29 -4.33
CA PHE A 45 1.18 -8.36 -4.94
C PHE A 45 -0.26 -7.97 -5.30
N ASP A 46 -0.65 -6.70 -5.09
CA ASP A 46 -1.95 -6.15 -5.50
C ASP A 46 -1.94 -5.78 -7.00
N VAL A 47 -1.61 -6.78 -7.81
CA VAL A 47 -1.59 -6.71 -9.28
C VAL A 47 -2.84 -7.37 -9.84
N PRO A 48 -3.55 -6.75 -10.80
CA PRO A 48 -4.68 -7.39 -11.47
C PRO A 48 -4.23 -8.70 -12.12
N GLY A 49 -5.02 -9.76 -11.96
CA GLY A 49 -4.80 -11.01 -12.68
C GLY A 49 -4.91 -10.81 -14.19
N ILE A 50 -4.17 -11.60 -14.96
CA ILE A 50 -4.24 -11.62 -16.42
C ILE A 50 -4.90 -12.91 -16.90
N THR A 51 -5.85 -12.78 -17.82
CA THR A 51 -6.39 -13.95 -18.54
C THR A 51 -5.39 -14.34 -19.61
N THR A 52 -4.89 -15.57 -19.55
CA THR A 52 -3.95 -16.11 -20.54
C THR A 52 -4.51 -17.40 -21.13
N GLN A 53 -3.98 -17.81 -22.28
CA GLN A 53 -4.26 -19.12 -22.86
C GLN A 53 -3.46 -20.25 -22.20
N ALA A 54 -2.58 -19.93 -21.24
CA ALA A 54 -1.77 -20.94 -20.57
C ALA A 54 -2.65 -21.86 -19.74
N THR A 55 -2.52 -23.17 -19.96
CA THR A 55 -3.25 -24.18 -19.20
C THR A 55 -2.54 -24.51 -17.89
N THR A 56 -3.21 -25.27 -17.03
CA THR A 56 -2.60 -25.82 -15.82
C THR A 56 -1.36 -26.66 -16.14
N GLU A 57 -1.40 -27.45 -17.23
CA GLU A 57 -0.24 -28.24 -17.67
C GLU A 57 0.95 -27.35 -18.04
N ASP A 58 0.72 -26.21 -18.73
CA ASP A 58 1.78 -25.26 -19.09
C ASP A 58 2.48 -24.69 -17.85
N ILE A 59 1.71 -24.36 -16.82
CA ILE A 59 2.24 -23.86 -15.53
C ILE A 59 3.06 -24.95 -14.84
N LEU A 60 2.53 -26.18 -14.76
CA LEU A 60 3.22 -27.30 -14.13
C LEU A 60 4.53 -27.63 -14.86
N LEU A 61 4.55 -27.55 -16.18
CA LEU A 61 5.73 -27.79 -16.99
C LEU A 61 6.81 -26.72 -16.78
N ALA A 62 6.42 -25.43 -16.70
CA ALA A 62 7.34 -24.33 -16.42
C ALA A 62 7.99 -24.46 -15.03
N VAL A 63 7.21 -24.80 -14.01
CA VAL A 63 7.70 -24.98 -12.62
C VAL A 63 8.56 -26.23 -12.49
N LYS A 64 8.32 -27.27 -13.29
CA LYS A 64 9.06 -28.54 -13.25
C LYS A 64 10.49 -28.42 -13.80
N THR A 65 10.87 -27.29 -14.38
CA THR A 65 12.28 -27.02 -14.72
C THR A 65 13.11 -27.06 -13.43
N PRO A 66 13.98 -28.06 -13.22
CA PRO A 66 14.73 -28.15 -12.00
C PRO A 66 15.65 -26.93 -11.89
N ARG A 67 15.73 -26.36 -10.68
CA ARG A 67 16.81 -25.48 -10.29
C ARG A 67 18.11 -26.20 -10.64
N ARG A 68 18.79 -25.80 -11.72
CA ARG A 68 20.14 -26.26 -12.01
C ARG A 68 20.97 -25.80 -10.82
N GLY A 69 21.20 -26.72 -9.89
CA GLY A 69 21.87 -26.45 -8.63
C GLY A 69 23.22 -25.81 -8.89
N GLY A 70 23.45 -24.66 -8.27
CA GLY A 70 24.81 -24.34 -7.85
C GLY A 70 25.21 -25.36 -6.79
N GLY A 71 26.29 -26.09 -7.04
CA GLY A 71 26.85 -27.06 -6.10
C GLY A 71 27.53 -28.21 -6.84
N GLY A 72 28.85 -28.10 -7.00
CA GLY A 72 29.74 -29.11 -7.59
C GLY A 72 30.67 -28.53 -8.63
#